data_AF-A0A520CEY9-F1
#
_entry.id   AF-A0A520CEY9-F1
#
_cell.length_a   1.000
_cell.length_b   1.000
_cell.length_c   1.000
_cell.angle_alpha   90.00
_cell.angle_beta   90.00
_cell.angle_gamma   90.00
#
_symmetry.space_group_name_H-M   'P 1'
#
loop_
_entity.id
_entity.type
_entity.pdbx_description
1 polymer ?
#
loop_
_entity_poly.entity_id
_entity_poly.type
_entity_poly.pdbx_seq_one_letter_code
_entity_poly.pdbx_strand_id
1 'polypeptide(L)'
;MDIAERLAHLLERLDRSAVPVGADQYRSVVMHLVHEFADVESGPALGQLLDRYPAAAELYENVNYAHAGLCRTSLDVSLAAEMQARDVLARAMRRAGDADHRGATDVQG
;
A
#
# COMPACT_ATOMS: atom_id res chain seq x y z
N MET A 1 16.38 20.34 -4.77
CA MET A 1 16.55 18.89 -4.55
C MET A 1 16.85 18.71 -3.08
N ASP A 2 15.85 18.22 -2.37
CA ASP A 2 15.83 18.03 -0.92
C ASP A 2 16.83 16.92 -0.50
N ILE A 3 17.27 16.91 0.76
CA ILE A 3 18.23 15.91 1.28
C ILE A 3 17.62 14.51 1.19
N ALA A 4 16.36 14.36 1.59
CA ALA A 4 15.61 13.12 1.47
C ALA A 4 15.55 12.61 0.01
N GLU A 5 15.32 13.51 -0.95
CA GLU A 5 15.26 13.16 -2.38
C GLU A 5 16.62 12.67 -2.90
N ARG A 6 17.72 13.27 -2.47
CA ARG A 6 19.08 12.84 -2.83
C ARG A 6 19.42 11.48 -2.23
N LEU A 7 19.08 11.26 -0.97
CA LEU A 7 19.31 9.99 -0.28
C LEU A 7 18.44 8.87 -0.86
N ALA A 8 17.18 9.15 -1.21
CA ALA A 8 16.30 8.20 -1.90
C ALA A 8 16.85 7.81 -3.28
N HIS A 9 17.32 8.79 -4.07
CA HIS A 9 17.98 8.51 -5.34
C HIS A 9 19.26 7.68 -5.18
N LEU A 10 20.05 7.96 -4.14
CA LEU A 10 21.27 7.21 -3.85
C LEU A 10 20.94 5.77 -3.45
N LEU A 11 19.98 5.57 -2.55
CA LEU A 11 19.52 4.25 -2.15
C LEU A 11 19.07 3.43 -3.36
N GLU A 12 18.25 4.01 -4.24
CA GLU A 12 17.78 3.35 -5.47
C GLU A 12 18.94 2.89 -6.37
N ARG A 13 19.99 3.70 -6.47
CA ARG A 13 21.19 3.34 -7.24
C ARG A 13 22.00 2.23 -6.59
N LEU A 14 22.09 2.22 -5.27
CA LEU A 14 22.79 1.16 -4.53
C LEU A 14 22.03 -0.16 -4.66
N ASP A 15 20.72 -0.13 -4.54
CA ASP A 15 19.86 -1.32 -4.58
C ASP A 15 19.81 -1.96 -5.97
N ARG A 16 19.89 -1.15 -7.03
CA ARG A 16 19.99 -1.62 -8.43
C ARG A 16 21.42 -1.85 -8.90
N SER A 17 22.42 -1.73 -8.03
CA SER A 17 23.82 -1.87 -8.43
C SER A 17 24.12 -3.31 -8.84
N ALA A 18 24.65 -3.49 -10.04
CA ALA A 18 25.18 -4.79 -10.49
C ALA A 18 26.55 -5.14 -9.88
N VAL A 19 27.17 -4.19 -9.16
CA VAL A 19 28.46 -4.37 -8.48
C VAL A 19 28.22 -4.42 -6.98
N PRO A 20 28.92 -5.29 -6.22
CA PRO A 20 28.81 -5.36 -4.78
C PRO A 20 29.06 -4.00 -4.12
N VAL A 21 28.08 -3.53 -3.35
CA VAL A 21 28.18 -2.33 -2.53
C VAL A 21 28.67 -2.74 -1.13
N GLY A 22 29.55 -1.93 -0.53
CA GLY A 22 29.97 -2.16 0.84
C GLY A 22 28.80 -2.04 1.81
N ALA A 23 28.63 -3.03 2.70
CA ALA A 23 27.51 -3.07 3.65
C ALA A 23 27.42 -1.81 4.52
N ASP A 24 28.57 -1.28 4.96
CA ASP A 24 28.61 -0.05 5.77
C ASP A 24 28.11 1.18 5.00
N GLN A 25 28.42 1.26 3.71
CA GLN A 25 27.94 2.35 2.86
C GLN A 25 26.43 2.28 2.68
N TYR A 26 25.91 1.10 2.35
CA TYR A 26 24.46 0.88 2.24
C TYR A 26 23.75 1.25 3.54
N ARG A 27 24.26 0.74 4.66
CA ARG A 27 23.71 1.02 5.99
C ARG A 27 23.74 2.50 6.34
N SER A 28 24.82 3.22 6.00
CA SER A 28 24.92 4.65 6.24
C SER A 28 23.85 5.45 5.49
N VAL A 29 23.58 5.11 4.22
CA VAL A 29 22.53 5.76 3.43
C VAL A 29 21.15 5.48 3.99
N VAL A 30 20.87 4.22 4.33
CA VAL A 30 19.59 3.81 4.94
C VAL A 30 19.36 4.57 6.24
N MET A 31 20.30 4.55 7.17
CA MET A 31 20.15 5.20 8.48
C MET A 31 19.92 6.72 8.35
N HIS A 32 20.58 7.38 7.41
CA HIS A 32 20.39 8.80 7.17
C HIS A 32 19.00 9.07 6.58
N LEU A 33 18.58 8.27 5.60
CA LEU A 33 17.25 8.42 5.00
C LEU A 33 16.13 8.19 6.03
N VAL A 34 16.30 7.22 6.94
CA VAL A 34 15.37 7.00 8.06
C VAL A 34 15.28 8.23 8.97
N HIS A 35 16.41 8.90 9.24
CA HIS A 35 16.41 10.12 10.04
C HIS A 35 15.62 11.25 9.35
N GLU A 36 15.85 11.48 8.06
CA GLU A 36 15.10 12.49 7.30
C GLU A 36 13.60 12.19 7.25
N PHE A 37 13.21 10.90 7.18
CA PHE A 37 11.80 10.52 7.20
C PHE A 37 11.10 10.74 8.54
N ALA A 38 11.83 10.84 9.65
CA ALA A 38 11.23 11.09 10.96
C ALA A 38 10.60 12.49 11.07
N ASP A 39 11.19 13.47 10.38
CA ASP A 39 10.80 14.88 10.45
C ASP A 39 9.96 15.34 9.23
N VAL A 40 9.77 14.46 8.25
CA VAL A 40 9.03 14.76 7.02
C VAL A 40 7.52 14.76 7.29
N GLU A 41 6.86 15.83 6.87
CA GLU A 41 5.40 15.92 6.90
C GLU A 41 4.75 14.97 5.88
N SER A 42 3.82 14.15 6.34
CA SER A 42 3.00 13.30 5.49
C SER A 42 2.17 14.15 4.53
N GLY A 43 2.47 14.08 3.23
CA GLY A 43 1.76 14.89 2.23
C GLY A 43 2.04 14.48 0.78
N PRO A 44 1.41 15.17 -0.19
CA PRO A 44 1.50 14.82 -1.61
C PRO A 44 2.94 14.86 -2.17
N ALA A 45 3.81 15.69 -1.60
CA ALA A 45 5.21 15.76 -1.99
C ALA A 45 5.99 14.50 -1.58
N LEU A 46 5.74 14.00 -0.36
CA LEU A 46 6.30 12.72 0.10
C LEU A 46 5.77 11.56 -0.76
N GLY A 47 4.47 11.53 -1.06
CA GLY A 47 3.89 10.52 -1.94
C GLY A 47 4.60 10.44 -3.29
N GLN A 48 4.82 11.59 -3.95
CA GLN A 48 5.53 11.65 -5.23
C GLN A 48 6.99 11.17 -5.15
N LEU A 49 7.70 11.50 -4.06
CA LEU A 49 9.06 11.02 -3.82
C LEU A 49 9.08 9.49 -3.70
N LEU A 50 8.16 8.92 -2.92
CA LEU A 50 8.09 7.49 -2.72
C LEU A 50 7.54 6.73 -3.94
N ASP A 51 6.77 7.38 -4.82
CA ASP A 51 6.38 6.82 -6.13
C ASP A 51 7.57 6.80 -7.12
N ARG A 52 8.49 7.76 -6.98
CA ARG A 52 9.69 7.89 -7.82
C ARG A 52 10.77 6.87 -7.46
N TYR A 53 10.93 6.54 -6.18
CA TYR A 53 12.02 5.74 -5.63
C TYR A 53 11.50 4.52 -4.83
N PRO A 54 11.26 3.37 -5.48
CA PRO A 54 10.79 2.14 -4.83
C PRO A 54 11.59 1.70 -3.61
N ALA A 55 12.92 1.79 -3.62
CA ALA A 55 13.72 1.37 -2.46
C ALA A 55 13.48 2.27 -1.22
N ALA A 56 13.20 3.56 -1.46
CA ALA A 56 12.84 4.50 -0.40
C ALA A 56 11.41 4.28 0.10
N ALA A 57 10.49 3.88 -0.78
CA ALA A 57 9.13 3.47 -0.42
C ALA A 57 9.13 2.30 0.56
N GLU A 58 9.84 1.22 0.23
CA GLU A 58 9.93 0.03 1.09
C GLU A 58 10.54 0.38 2.46
N LEU A 59 11.59 1.19 2.48
CA LEU A 59 12.20 1.64 3.73
C LEU A 59 11.23 2.47 4.59
N TYR A 60 10.53 3.44 3.98
CA TYR A 60 9.54 4.26 4.69
C TYR A 60 8.43 3.41 5.30
N GLU A 61 7.92 2.42 4.55
CA GLU A 61 6.92 1.48 5.05
C GLU A 61 7.45 0.62 6.21
N ASN A 62 8.66 0.08 6.09
CA ASN A 62 9.29 -0.74 7.12
C ASN A 62 9.50 0.02 8.44
N VAL A 63 9.89 1.29 8.38
CA VAL A 63 10.09 2.13 9.59
C VAL A 63 8.75 2.50 10.22
N ASN A 64 7.72 2.78 9.40
CA ASN A 64 6.40 3.17 9.87
C ASN A 64 5.45 1.97 10.08
N TYR A 65 5.99 0.76 10.10
CA TYR A 65 5.24 -0.50 10.20
C TYR A 65 4.29 -0.55 11.41
N ALA A 66 4.66 0.08 12.54
CA ALA A 66 3.82 0.15 13.73
C ALA A 66 2.59 1.08 13.58
N HIS A 67 2.63 2.03 12.62
CA HIS A 67 1.57 3.01 12.36
C HIS A 67 0.74 2.68 11.11
N ALA A 68 1.26 1.89 10.17
CA ALA A 68 0.59 1.50 8.95
C ALA A 68 0.51 -0.03 8.86
N GLY A 69 -0.56 -0.60 9.41
CA GLY A 69 -0.96 -1.95 9.07
C GLY A 69 -1.29 -2.02 7.58
N LEU A 70 -0.27 -2.34 6.77
CA LEU A 70 -0.31 -2.79 5.36
C LEU A 70 -0.80 -1.75 4.34
N CYS A 71 0.13 -1.32 3.48
CA CYS A 71 -0.04 -0.67 2.18
C CYS A 71 -0.22 0.87 2.16
N ARG A 72 0.76 1.57 1.56
CA ARG A 72 0.58 2.94 1.04
C ARG A 72 -0.48 3.01 -0.06
N THR A 73 -0.81 1.88 -0.67
CA THR A 73 -1.96 1.72 -1.55
C THR A 73 -3.13 1.08 -0.81
N SER A 74 -4.07 1.93 -0.40
CA SER A 74 -5.48 1.60 -0.20
C SER A 74 -5.79 0.66 0.98
N LEU A 75 -5.84 1.21 2.18
CA LEU A 75 -6.83 0.71 3.14
C LEU A 75 -8.24 1.08 2.65
N ASP A 76 -8.41 2.30 2.11
CA ASP A 76 -9.72 2.81 1.68
C ASP A 76 -10.26 2.16 0.41
N VAL A 77 -9.46 1.92 -0.63
CA VAL A 77 -9.96 1.24 -1.84
C VAL A 77 -10.18 -0.26 -1.58
N SER A 78 -9.43 -0.87 -0.66
CA SER A 78 -9.62 -2.25 -0.22
C SER A 78 -10.89 -2.38 0.62
N LEU A 79 -11.13 -1.44 1.54
CA LEU A 79 -12.36 -1.37 2.32
C LEU A 79 -13.58 -1.09 1.44
N ALA A 80 -13.45 -0.17 0.48
CA ALA A 80 -14.52 0.13 -0.48
C ALA A 80 -14.84 -1.08 -1.37
N ALA A 81 -13.81 -1.79 -1.84
CA ALA A 81 -13.99 -3.02 -2.61
C ALA A 81 -14.68 -4.12 -1.78
N GLU A 82 -14.29 -4.30 -0.53
CA GLU A 82 -14.90 -5.25 0.39
C GLU A 82 -16.38 -4.93 0.65
N MET A 83 -16.71 -3.66 0.91
CA MET A 83 -18.09 -3.22 1.09
C MET A 83 -18.94 -3.46 -0.17
N GLN A 84 -18.40 -3.14 -1.36
CA GLN A 84 -19.08 -3.38 -2.63
C GLN A 84 -19.32 -4.88 -2.88
N ALA A 85 -18.33 -5.72 -2.59
CA ALA A 85 -18.45 -7.17 -2.74
C ALA A 85 -19.55 -7.73 -1.82
N ARG A 86 -19.57 -7.30 -0.55
CA ARG A 86 -20.61 -7.69 0.41
C ARG A 86 -22.01 -7.31 -0.06
N ASP A 87 -22.18 -6.11 -0.61
CA ASP A 87 -23.49 -5.65 -1.08
C ASP A 87 -23.99 -6.43 -2.30
N VAL A 88 -23.09 -6.83 -3.20
CA VAL A 88 -23.42 -7.71 -4.35
C VAL A 88 -23.87 -9.08 -3.86
N LEU A 89 -23.13 -9.69 -2.93
CA LEU A 89 -23.48 -10.99 -2.36
C LEU A 89 -24.84 -10.94 -1.64
N ALA A 90 -25.09 -9.91 -0.83
CA ALA A 90 -26.36 -9.75 -0.13
C ALA A 90 -27.56 -9.62 -1.09
N ARG A 91 -27.39 -8.92 -2.23
CA ARG A 91 -28.43 -8.84 -3.27
C ARG A 91 -28.68 -10.19 -3.94
N ALA A 92 -27.62 -10.93 -4.25
CA ALA A 92 -27.74 -12.26 -4.86
C ALA A 92 -28.49 -13.24 -3.93
N MET A 93 -28.17 -13.23 -2.63
CA MET A 93 -28.85 -14.08 -1.65
C MET A 93 -30.35 -13.76 -1.52
N ARG A 94 -30.73 -12.48 -1.49
CA ARG A 94 -32.15 -12.08 -1.45
C ARG A 94 -32.90 -12.56 -2.69
N ARG A 95 -32.31 -12.38 -3.87
CA ARG A 95 -32.93 -12.81 -5.14
C ARG A 95 -33.06 -14.34 -5.23
N ALA A 96 -32.10 -15.08 -4.69
CA ALA A 96 -32.19 -16.54 -4.59
C ALA A 96 -33.32 -16.98 -3.65
N GLY A 97 -33.46 -16.34 -2.49
CA GLY A 97 -34.56 -16.60 -1.55
C GLY A 97 -35.94 -16.24 -2.13
N ASP A 98 -36.06 -15.12 -2.85
CA ASP A 98 -37.31 -14.73 -3.51
C ASP A 98 -37.68 -15.66 -4.69
N ALA A 99 -36.69 -16.23 -5.36
CA ALA A 99 -36.89 -17.21 -6.43
C ALA A 99 -37.30 -18.58 -5.88
N ASP A 100 -36.72 -18.98 -4.74
CA ASP A 100 -37.10 -20.19 -3.99
C ASP A 100 -38.54 -20.08 -3.45
N HIS A 101 -38.91 -18.91 -2.93
CA HIS A 101 -40.27 -18.64 -2.43
C HIS A 101 -41.31 -18.53 -3.54
N ARG A 102 -40.96 -17.98 -4.72
CA ARG A 102 -41.84 -17.98 -5.91
C ARG A 102 -41.96 -19.35 -6.56
N GLY A 103 -40.89 -20.14 -6.58
CA GLY A 103 -40.92 -21.52 -7.07
C GLY A 103 -41.80 -22.44 -6.21
N ALA A 104 -41.86 -22.19 -4.90
CA ALA A 104 -42.77 -22.91 -4.00
C ALA A 104 -44.26 -22.56 -4.19
N THR A 105 -44.58 -21.38 -4.73
CA THR A 105 -45.97 -20.96 -4.99
C THR A 105 -46.53 -21.40 -6.34
N ASP A 106 -45.70 -21.85 -7.28
CA ASP A 106 -46.12 -22.28 -8.64
C ASP A 106 -46.35 -23.80 -8.78
N VAL A 107 -46.21 -24.59 -7.71
CA VAL A 107 -46.41 -26.07 -7.74
C VAL A 107 -47.84 -26.50 -7.37
N GLN A 108 -48.73 -25.57 -7.00
CA GLN A 108 -50.13 -25.85 -6.65
C GLN A 108 -51.09 -25.29 -7.71
N GLY A 109 -51.13 -25.93 -8.89
CA GLY A 109 -52.07 -25.65 -9.97
C GLY A 109 -52.54 -26.93 -10.64
#